data_AF-A0A950WZ62-F1
#
_entry.id   AF-A0A950WZ62-F1
#
_cell.length_a   1.000
_cell.length_b   1.000
_cell.length_c   1.000
_cell.angle_alpha   90.00
_cell.angle_beta   90.00
_cell.angle_gamma   90.00
#
_symmetry.space_group_name_H-M   'P 1'
#
loop_
_entity.id
_entity.type
_entity.pdbx_description
1 polymer ?
#
loop_
_entity_poly.entity_id
_entity_poly.type
_entity_poly.pdbx_seq_one_letter_code
_entity_poly.pdbx_strand_id
1 'polypeptide(L)'
;MTPVQEFIARSVIQGSLQEFLSGRGRTFKAILISNLLFSTFHLFVSPYFAVASFLPGMFWGWLYSRQRSLISVSASHTLIGVWALYVVGTPGIVTGS
;
A
#
# COMPACT_ATOMS: atom_id res chain seq x y z
N MET A 1 2.72 12.52 1.25
CA MET A 1 1.98 12.19 0.01
C MET A 1 1.17 10.88 0.13
N THR A 2 1.07 10.29 1.32
CA THR A 2 0.47 8.97 1.59
C THR A 2 -1.05 8.84 1.37
N PRO A 3 -1.91 9.87 1.63
CA PRO A 3 -3.36 9.67 1.53
C PRO A 3 -3.87 9.52 0.09
N VAL A 4 -3.26 10.24 -0.86
CA VAL A 4 -3.69 10.22 -2.27
C VAL A 4 -3.35 8.89 -2.94
N GLN A 5 -2.14 8.35 -2.69
CA GLN A 5 -1.72 7.07 -3.24
C GLN A 5 -2.64 5.93 -2.77
N GLU A 6 -3.04 5.95 -1.51
CA GLU A 6 -3.94 4.94 -0.95
C GLU A 6 -5.38 5.12 -1.39
N PHE A 7 -5.86 6.35 -1.51
CA PHE A 7 -7.18 6.63 -2.09
C PHE A 7 -7.29 6.01 -3.49
N ILE A 8 -6.30 6.25 -4.34
CA ILE A 8 -6.27 5.69 -5.70
C ILE A 8 -6.16 4.16 -5.66
N ALA A 9 -5.21 3.61 -4.90
CA ALA A 9 -4.99 2.16 -4.87
C ALA A 9 -6.18 1.37 -4.26
N ARG A 10 -6.81 1.89 -3.21
CA ARG A 10 -7.83 1.18 -2.43
C ARG A 10 -9.26 1.54 -2.85
N SER A 11 -9.59 2.82 -2.95
CA SER A 11 -10.96 3.21 -3.29
C SER A 11 -11.23 3.19 -4.79
N VAL A 12 -10.28 3.63 -5.61
CA VAL A 12 -10.46 3.63 -7.07
C VAL A 12 -10.17 2.24 -7.62
N ILE A 13 -8.94 1.73 -7.49
CA ILE A 13 -8.54 0.49 -8.17
C ILE A 13 -9.14 -0.76 -7.49
N GLN A 14 -8.87 -0.95 -6.20
CA GLN A 14 -9.38 -2.14 -5.48
C GLN A 14 -10.91 -2.13 -5.37
N GLY A 15 -11.52 -0.97 -5.13
CA GLY A 15 -12.98 -0.79 -5.08
C GLY A 15 -13.66 -1.17 -6.40
N SER A 16 -13.23 -0.56 -7.52
CA SER A 16 -13.79 -0.88 -8.84
C SER A 16 -13.58 -2.35 -9.23
N LEU A 17 -12.43 -2.96 -8.89
CA LEU A 17 -12.21 -4.38 -9.11
C LEU A 17 -13.14 -5.28 -8.27
N GLN A 18 -13.53 -4.87 -7.06
CA GLN A 18 -14.48 -5.63 -6.25
C GLN A 18 -15.91 -5.59 -6.80
N GLU A 19 -16.28 -4.51 -7.48
CA GLU A 19 -17.58 -4.38 -8.16
C GLU A 19 -17.59 -5.11 -9.51
N PHE A 20 -16.50 -4.99 -10.28
CA PHE A 20 -16.37 -5.61 -11.60
C PHE A 20 -16.19 -7.14 -11.53
N LEU A 21 -15.36 -7.63 -10.59
CA LEU A 21 -15.10 -9.06 -10.47
C LEU A 21 -16.29 -9.80 -9.85
N SER A 22 -16.72 -10.87 -10.50
CA SER A 22 -17.78 -11.76 -10.05
C SER A 22 -17.23 -13.13 -9.63
N GLY A 23 -18.03 -13.89 -8.88
CA GLY A 23 -17.69 -15.24 -8.43
C GLY A 23 -16.89 -15.32 -7.13
N ARG A 24 -16.54 -16.56 -6.74
CA ARG A 24 -15.88 -16.86 -5.47
C ARG A 24 -14.47 -16.26 -5.43
N GLY A 25 -14.15 -15.60 -4.31
CA GLY A 25 -12.84 -14.99 -4.10
C GLY A 25 -12.62 -13.65 -4.80
N ARG A 26 -13.66 -12.99 -5.34
CA ARG A 26 -13.55 -11.67 -6.00
C ARG A 26 -12.78 -10.63 -5.18
N THR A 27 -13.00 -10.60 -3.86
CA THR A 27 -12.34 -9.64 -2.95
C THR A 27 -10.84 -9.91 -2.87
N PHE A 28 -10.44 -11.17 -2.76
CA PHE A 28 -9.03 -11.54 -2.74
C PHE A 28 -8.35 -11.25 -4.08
N LYS A 29 -9.01 -11.54 -5.20
CA LYS A 29 -8.51 -11.19 -6.55
C LYS A 29 -8.34 -9.68 -6.72
N ALA A 30 -9.32 -8.88 -6.26
CA ALA A 30 -9.25 -7.43 -6.31
C ALA A 30 -8.08 -6.88 -5.47
N ILE A 31 -7.87 -7.43 -4.27
CA ILE A 31 -6.71 -7.09 -3.43
C ILE A 31 -5.41 -7.45 -4.14
N LEU A 32 -5.29 -8.66 -4.67
CA LEU A 32 -4.07 -9.12 -5.31
C LEU A 32 -3.71 -8.26 -6.53
N ILE A 33 -4.68 -8.00 -7.42
CA ILE A 33 -4.47 -7.23 -8.65
C ILE A 33 -4.14 -5.78 -8.34
N SER A 34 -4.90 -5.12 -7.45
CA SER A 34 -4.62 -3.73 -7.08
C SER A 34 -3.24 -3.58 -6.44
N ASN A 35 -2.82 -4.57 -5.66
CA ASN A 35 -1.56 -4.54 -4.95
C ASN A 35 -0.36 -4.89 -5.84
N LEU A 36 -0.55 -5.76 -6.83
CA LEU A 36 0.41 -5.98 -7.90
C LEU A 36 0.62 -4.72 -8.74
N LEU A 37 -0.45 -4.02 -9.12
CA LEU A 37 -0.35 -2.75 -9.85
C LEU A 37 0.40 -1.69 -9.03
N PHE A 38 0.05 -1.57 -7.74
CA PHE A 38 0.72 -0.64 -6.83
C PHE A 38 2.22 -0.95 -6.65
N SER A 39 2.57 -2.22 -6.43
CA SER A 39 3.96 -2.66 -6.26
C SER A 39 4.77 -2.52 -7.55
N THR A 40 4.21 -2.90 -8.69
CA THR A 40 4.85 -2.78 -10.02
C THR A 40 5.09 -1.32 -10.38
N PHE A 41 4.16 -0.42 -10.04
CA PHE A 41 4.38 1.01 -10.21
C PHE A 41 5.66 1.45 -9.50
N HIS A 42 5.97 0.91 -8.32
CA HIS A 42 7.17 1.30 -7.58
C HIS A 42 8.50 0.70 -8.10
N LEU A 43 8.48 -0.10 -9.17
CA LEU A 43 9.71 -0.56 -9.82
C LEU A 43 10.57 0.58 -10.35
N PHE A 44 9.98 1.74 -10.70
CA PHE A 44 10.77 2.92 -11.10
C PHE A 44 11.61 3.50 -9.95
N VAL A 45 11.23 3.22 -8.69
CA VAL A 45 11.99 3.65 -7.50
C VAL A 45 13.09 2.64 -7.22
N SER A 46 12.71 1.37 -7.02
CA SER A 46 13.64 0.28 -6.75
C SER A 46 12.91 -1.07 -6.78
N PRO A 47 13.51 -2.13 -7.35
CA PRO A 47 12.99 -3.50 -7.24
C PRO A 47 12.78 -3.96 -5.80
N TYR A 48 13.68 -3.57 -4.89
CA TYR A 48 13.56 -3.89 -3.46
C TYR A 48 12.33 -3.23 -2.84
N PHE A 49 12.04 -1.98 -3.21
CA PHE A 49 10.88 -1.25 -2.70
C PHE A 49 9.56 -1.81 -3.25
N ALA A 50 9.54 -2.25 -4.51
CA ALA A 50 8.40 -2.96 -5.08
C ALA A 50 8.08 -4.24 -4.29
N VAL A 51 9.07 -5.10 -4.02
CA VAL A 51 8.87 -6.33 -3.24
C VAL A 51 8.47 -6.01 -1.80
N ALA A 52 9.15 -5.06 -1.16
CA ALA A 52 8.90 -4.67 0.22
C ALA A 52 7.50 -4.05 0.41
N SER A 53 6.94 -3.36 -0.58
CA SER A 53 5.60 -2.77 -0.51
C SER A 53 4.47 -3.77 -0.76
N PHE A 54 4.78 -4.93 -1.35
CA PHE A 54 3.77 -5.92 -1.73
C PHE A 54 3.12 -6.60 -0.51
N LEU A 55 3.91 -7.18 0.40
CA LEU A 55 3.39 -7.92 1.56
C LEU A 55 2.57 -7.04 2.52
N PRO A 56 3.10 -5.89 2.98
CA PRO A 56 2.34 -4.76 3.48
C PRO A 56 1.01 -4.58 2.75
N GLY A 57 1.06 -4.23 1.46
CA GLY A 57 -0.13 -3.84 0.73
C GLY A 57 -1.23 -4.91 0.69
N MET A 58 -0.89 -6.19 0.75
CA MET A 58 -1.87 -7.30 0.87
C MET A 58 -2.61 -7.24 2.21
N PHE A 59 -1.89 -7.03 3.30
CA PHE A 59 -2.48 -6.88 4.64
C PHE A 59 -3.42 -5.68 4.70
N TRP A 60 -3.00 -4.53 4.17
CA TRP A 60 -3.83 -3.33 4.10
C TRP A 60 -5.04 -3.48 3.18
N GLY A 61 -4.89 -4.16 2.04
CA GLY A 61 -6.01 -4.46 1.14
C GLY A 61 -7.07 -5.34 1.81
N TRP A 62 -6.64 -6.31 2.62
CA TRP A 62 -7.54 -7.13 3.44
C TRP A 62 -8.23 -6.29 4.52
N LEU A 63 -7.48 -5.46 5.27
CA LEU A 63 -8.05 -4.60 6.31
C LEU A 63 -9.08 -3.62 5.74
N TYR A 64 -8.78 -3.00 4.59
CA TYR A 64 -9.71 -2.16 3.85
C TYR A 64 -10.99 -2.92 3.46
N SER A 65 -10.87 -4.17 2.99
CA SER A 65 -12.05 -4.98 2.64
C SER A 65 -12.95 -5.29 3.84
N ARG A 66 -12.40 -5.31 5.06
CA ARG A 66 -13.12 -5.57 6.31
C ARG A 66 -13.76 -4.32 6.88
N GLN A 67 -13.07 -3.18 6.82
CA GLN A 67 -13.50 -1.95 7.48
C GLN A 67 -14.15 -0.94 6.54
N ARG A 68 -13.92 -1.04 5.22
CA ARG A 68 -14.32 -0.05 4.19
C ARG A 68 -13.96 1.40 4.56
N SER A 69 -12.94 1.57 5.40
CA SER A 69 -12.50 2.87 5.90
C SER A 69 -11.11 3.15 5.37
N LEU A 70 -10.95 4.28 4.69
CA LEU A 70 -9.65 4.79 4.25
C LEU A 70 -8.84 5.34 5.43
N ILE A 71 -9.50 5.73 6.53
CA ILE A 71 -8.86 6.35 7.69
C ILE A 71 -7.91 5.37 8.37
N SER A 72 -8.29 4.10 8.49
CA SER A 72 -7.45 3.08 9.15
C SER A 72 -6.23 2.71 8.32
N VAL A 73 -6.36 2.66 7.00
CA VAL A 73 -5.26 2.41 6.05
C VAL A 73 -4.27 3.57 6.09
N SER A 74 -4.75 4.82 5.97
CA SER A 74 -3.89 6.00 5.98
C SER A 74 -3.23 6.30 7.32
N ALA A 75 -3.90 6.01 8.43
CA ALA A 75 -3.30 6.15 9.75
C ALA A 75 -2.12 5.18 9.95
N SER A 76 -2.29 3.91 9.57
CA SER A 76 -1.25 2.89 9.74
C SER A 76 -0.11 3.02 8.73
N HIS A 77 -0.37 3.48 7.51
CA HIS A 77 0.67 3.75 6.53
C HIS A 77 1.47 5.03 6.84
N THR A 78 0.82 6.03 7.44
CA THR A 78 1.54 7.19 7.99
C THR A 78 2.43 6.77 9.16
N LEU A 79 1.93 5.91 10.08
CA LEU A 79 2.74 5.39 11.18
C LEU A 79 3.96 4.58 10.70
N ILE A 80 3.81 3.75 9.67
CA ILE A 80 4.90 2.93 9.14
C ILE A 80 5.85 3.72 8.24
N GLY A 81 5.34 4.67 7.46
CA GLY A 81 6.18 5.61 6.69
C GLY A 81 7.02 6.51 7.62
N VAL A 82 6.43 7.00 8.71
CA VAL A 82 7.14 7.73 9.76
C VAL A 82 8.16 6.82 10.44
N TRP A 83 7.79 5.61 10.86
CA TRP A 83 8.71 4.67 11.48
C TRP A 83 9.89 4.29 10.56
N ALA A 84 9.65 4.02 9.28
CA ALA A 84 10.70 3.73 8.30
C ALA A 84 11.64 4.93 8.09
N LEU A 85 11.11 6.16 8.06
CA LEU A 85 11.94 7.36 7.97
C LEU A 85 12.80 7.56 9.23
N TYR A 86 12.28 7.29 10.43
CA TYR A 86 13.02 7.45 11.69
C TYR A 86 13.96 6.28 12.03
N VAL A 87 13.67 5.06 11.57
CA VAL A 87 14.45 3.85 11.91
C VAL A 87 15.42 3.45 10.80
N VAL A 88 15.06 3.65 9.53
CA VAL A 88 15.96 3.38 8.38
C VAL A 88 16.70 4.65 7.96
N GLY A 89 16.11 5.84 8.17
CA GLY A 89 16.77 7.13 7.95
C GLY A 89 17.44 7.67 9.22
N THR A 90 18.66 7.19 9.53
CA THR A 90 19.84 7.98 9.92
C THR A 90 20.96 7.07 10.45
N PRO A 91 21.88 6.68 9.55
CA PRO A 91 23.29 6.95 9.84
C PRO A 91 23.97 7.64 8.65
N GLY A 92 23.39 8.74 8.14
CA GLY A 92 23.99 9.48 7.02
C GLY A 92 23.63 10.97 6.87
N ILE A 93 22.73 11.52 7.69
CA ILE A 93 22.34 12.94 7.63
C ILE A 93 22.62 13.69 8.96
N VAL A 94 23.16 13.02 9.98
CA VAL A 94 23.50 13.66 11.28
C VAL A 94 25.01 13.84 11.49
N THR A 95 25.87 13.24 10.68
CA THR A 95 27.31 13.56 10.69
C THR A 95 27.65 14.29 9.42
N GLY A 96 27.54 15.62 9.48
CA GLY A 96 28.42 16.45 8.68
C GLY A 96 29.86 16.14 9.11
N SER A 97 30.63 15.58 8.19
CA SER A 97 32.09 15.54 8.20
C SER A 97 32.57 15.24 6.79
#